data_AF-B1WNT0-F1
#
_entry.id   AF-B1WNT0-F1
#
_cell.length_a   1.000
_cell.length_b   1.000
_cell.length_c   1.000
_cell.angle_alpha   90.00
_cell.angle_beta   90.00
_cell.angle_gamma   90.00
#
_symmetry.space_group_name_H-M   'P 1'
#
loop_
_entity.id
_entity.type
_entity.pdbx_description
1 polymer ?
#
loop_
_entity_poly.entity_id
_entity_poly.type
_entity_poly.pdbx_seq_one_letter_code
_entity_poly.pdbx_strand_id
1 'polypeptide(L)'
;MKSIPFLFLSFAVFLIPLSINHQPADASCAMTDVSFQVAIRGSSTAAQQSNNVGMTTTGDCWGNATTNTSTQVYTGSGTVQQDRNSSHFVGGSQPFPYGVTGPVVGTQITVPVDIYSPAHDSTFMNHTMGSGVSF
;
A
#
# COMPACT_ATOMS: atom_id res chain seq x y z
N MET A 1 -76.25 -14.29 11.02
CA MET A 1 -75.06 -14.67 11.83
C MET A 1 -74.12 -15.41 10.88
N LYS A 2 -72.85 -15.07 10.68
CA LYS A 2 -71.86 -14.49 11.57
C LYS A 2 -70.68 -14.04 10.68
N SER A 3 -70.27 -12.77 10.80
CA SER A 3 -69.11 -12.21 10.09
C SER A 3 -67.81 -12.76 10.70
N ILE A 4 -66.86 -13.17 9.87
CA ILE A 4 -65.51 -13.58 10.29
C ILE A 4 -64.55 -12.47 9.83
N PRO A 5 -63.79 -11.82 10.72
CA PRO A 5 -62.87 -10.76 10.34
C PRO A 5 -61.56 -11.39 9.81
N PHE A 6 -61.25 -11.15 8.54
CA PHE A 6 -59.94 -11.45 7.96
C PHE A 6 -58.99 -10.30 8.31
N LEU A 7 -58.31 -10.43 9.44
CA LEU A 7 -57.28 -9.48 9.87
C LEU A 7 -56.06 -10.28 10.28
N PHE A 8 -55.19 -10.60 9.31
CA PHE A 8 -53.76 -10.85 9.50
C PHE A 8 -53.08 -10.74 8.13
N LEU A 9 -52.80 -9.51 7.70
CA LEU A 9 -51.89 -9.26 6.60
C LEU A 9 -50.48 -9.61 7.09
N SER A 10 -50.04 -10.80 6.72
CA SER A 10 -48.73 -11.37 7.02
C SER A 10 -47.63 -10.45 6.50
N PHE A 11 -46.89 -9.81 7.42
CA PHE A 11 -45.65 -9.11 7.11
C PHE A 11 -44.52 -10.15 7.06
N ALA A 12 -44.52 -11.00 6.03
CA ALA A 12 -43.41 -11.91 5.77
C ALA A 12 -42.28 -11.11 5.12
N VAL A 13 -41.50 -10.42 5.95
CA VAL A 13 -40.20 -9.87 5.54
C VAL A 13 -39.34 -11.06 5.16
N PHE A 14 -39.10 -11.21 3.86
CA PHE A 14 -38.08 -12.11 3.31
C PHE A 14 -36.72 -11.67 3.87
N LEU A 15 -36.32 -12.25 5.01
CA LEU A 15 -34.94 -12.24 5.47
C LEU A 15 -34.16 -13.18 4.53
N ILE A 16 -33.82 -12.68 3.34
CA ILE A 16 -32.80 -13.32 2.51
C ILE A 16 -31.49 -13.07 3.25
N PRO A 17 -30.82 -14.08 3.83
CA PRO A 17 -29.45 -13.88 4.26
C PRO A 17 -28.65 -13.58 2.98
N LEU A 18 -28.26 -12.32 2.80
CA LEU A 18 -27.14 -12.00 1.93
C LEU A 18 -25.91 -12.63 2.58
N SER A 19 -25.70 -13.91 2.29
CA SER A 19 -24.42 -14.57 2.52
C SER A 19 -23.42 -13.86 1.62
N ILE A 20 -22.83 -12.80 2.15
CA ILE A 20 -21.67 -12.15 1.55
C ILE A 20 -20.58 -13.21 1.63
N ASN A 21 -20.39 -13.90 0.51
CA ASN A 21 -19.48 -15.01 0.35
C ASN A 21 -18.06 -14.44 0.43
N HIS A 22 -17.58 -14.20 1.65
CA HIS A 22 -16.18 -13.87 1.92
C HIS A 22 -15.39 -15.17 1.77
N GLN A 23 -15.21 -15.63 0.54
CA GLN A 23 -14.23 -16.67 0.29
C GLN A 23 -12.86 -16.06 0.57
N PRO A 24 -12.04 -16.65 1.46
CA PRO A 24 -10.65 -16.24 1.58
C PRO A 24 -10.03 -16.32 0.19
N ALA A 25 -9.35 -15.25 -0.23
CA ALA A 25 -8.58 -15.28 -1.45
C ALA A 25 -7.35 -16.15 -1.20
N ASP A 26 -7.45 -17.44 -1.52
CA ASP A 26 -6.31 -18.36 -1.47
C ASP A 26 -5.41 -18.07 -2.68
N ALA A 27 -4.34 -17.31 -2.43
CA ALA A 27 -3.28 -17.11 -3.39
C ALA A 27 -2.27 -18.26 -3.28
N SER A 28 -1.86 -18.84 -4.41
CA SER A 28 -0.78 -19.83 -4.38
C SER A 28 0.53 -19.18 -3.98
N CYS A 29 0.76 -17.92 -4.37
CA CYS A 29 1.91 -17.14 -3.95
C CYS A 29 1.59 -15.67 -3.75
N ALA A 30 2.32 -15.04 -2.85
CA ALA A 30 2.14 -13.63 -2.52
C ALA A 30 3.46 -12.84 -2.59
N MET A 31 3.46 -11.70 -3.26
CA MET A 31 4.56 -10.74 -3.27
C MET A 31 4.03 -9.41 -2.76
N THR A 32 4.67 -8.85 -1.75
CA THR A 32 4.30 -7.54 -1.19
C THR A 32 5.52 -6.65 -1.13
N ASP A 33 5.41 -5.45 -1.68
CA ASP A 33 6.44 -4.42 -1.59
C ASP A 33 5.82 -3.15 -1.01
N VAL A 34 6.35 -2.67 0.10
CA VAL A 34 5.93 -1.43 0.74
C VAL A 34 7.13 -0.49 0.80
N SER A 35 6.99 0.69 0.23
CA SER A 35 8.04 1.69 0.18
C SER A 35 7.57 3.03 0.71
N PHE A 36 8.38 3.62 1.59
CA PHE A 36 8.23 4.98 2.07
C PHE A 36 9.42 5.79 1.60
N GLN A 37 9.18 6.88 0.88
CA GLN A 37 10.20 7.85 0.50
C GLN A 37 9.80 9.17 1.13
N VAL A 38 10.62 9.68 2.05
CA VAL A 38 10.33 10.88 2.83
C VAL A 38 11.42 11.91 2.59
N ALA A 39 11.02 13.10 2.20
CA ALA A 39 11.88 14.28 2.07
C ALA A 39 11.38 15.37 3.02
N ILE A 40 12.21 15.77 3.99
CA ILE A 40 11.94 16.89 4.91
C ILE A 40 12.94 18.00 4.58
N ARG A 41 12.48 19.09 3.97
CA ARG A 41 13.43 20.01 3.35
C ARG A 41 12.98 21.45 3.22
N GLY A 42 13.96 22.35 3.14
CA GLY A 42 13.77 23.78 3.05
C GLY A 42 13.67 24.33 1.64
N SER A 43 13.24 23.52 0.68
CA SER A 43 13.11 23.93 -0.72
C SER A 43 11.65 23.88 -1.16
N SER A 44 11.21 24.93 -1.83
CA SER A 44 9.84 25.08 -2.37
C SER A 44 9.57 24.27 -3.63
N THR A 45 10.62 23.74 -4.28
CA THR A 45 10.52 22.88 -5.46
C THR A 45 10.28 21.44 -5.04
N ALA A 46 9.24 20.75 -5.52
CA ALA A 46 8.92 19.37 -5.13
C ALA A 46 10.12 18.39 -5.18
N ALA A 47 10.16 17.44 -4.26
CA ALA A 47 11.14 16.35 -4.26
C ALA A 47 10.91 15.42 -5.47
N GLN A 48 11.99 14.86 -6.01
CA GLN A 48 11.92 13.82 -7.03
C GLN A 48 12.00 12.45 -6.34
N GLN A 49 10.93 11.67 -6.42
CA GLN A 49 10.81 10.39 -5.73
C GLN A 49 10.30 9.34 -6.73
N SER A 50 11.08 8.27 -6.92
CA SER A 50 10.82 7.22 -7.89
C SER A 50 10.93 5.85 -7.24
N ASN A 51 9.97 4.96 -7.54
CA ASN A 51 9.96 3.58 -7.08
C ASN A 51 9.68 2.64 -8.25
N ASN A 52 10.66 1.84 -8.62
CA ASN A 52 10.53 0.77 -9.59
C ASN A 52 10.48 -0.58 -8.87
N VAL A 53 9.44 -1.38 -9.16
CA VAL A 53 9.25 -2.69 -8.53
C VAL A 53 8.98 -3.74 -9.60
N GLY A 54 9.86 -4.73 -9.67
CA GLY A 54 9.66 -5.95 -10.46
C GLY A 54 9.12 -7.07 -9.58
N MET A 55 8.08 -7.77 -10.04
CA MET A 55 7.53 -8.95 -9.37
C MET A 55 7.43 -10.09 -10.37
N THR A 56 8.20 -11.15 -10.13
CA THR A 56 8.32 -12.28 -11.05
C THR A 56 8.07 -13.59 -10.32
N THR A 57 7.45 -14.53 -11.02
CA THR A 57 7.26 -15.91 -10.54
C THR A 57 7.90 -16.90 -11.47
N THR A 58 8.43 -18.00 -10.94
CA THR A 58 8.97 -19.09 -11.78
C THR A 58 8.57 -20.48 -11.31
N GLY A 59 8.27 -21.32 -12.30
CA GLY A 59 7.80 -22.68 -12.05
C GLY A 59 6.47 -22.69 -11.30
N ASP A 60 6.19 -23.83 -10.66
CA ASP A 60 5.07 -23.93 -9.74
C ASP A 60 5.37 -23.08 -8.50
N CYS A 61 4.38 -22.28 -8.12
CA CYS A 61 4.47 -21.39 -6.96
C CYS A 61 3.27 -21.69 -6.06
N TRP A 62 3.53 -22.28 -4.89
CA TRP A 62 2.56 -22.68 -3.90
C TRP A 62 3.11 -22.45 -2.49
N GLY A 63 2.36 -21.74 -1.65
CA GLY A 63 2.72 -21.42 -0.27
C GLY A 63 3.89 -20.46 -0.11
N ASN A 64 4.48 -19.96 -1.20
CA ASN A 64 5.63 -19.07 -1.14
C ASN A 64 5.18 -17.61 -1.10
N ALA A 65 5.84 -16.83 -0.24
CA ALA A 65 5.63 -15.41 -0.18
C ALA A 65 6.94 -14.64 -0.05
N THR A 66 7.00 -13.44 -0.63
CA THR A 66 8.06 -12.46 -0.35
C THR A 66 7.42 -11.16 0.09
N THR A 67 8.02 -10.51 1.08
CA THR A 67 7.61 -9.19 1.53
C THR A 67 8.84 -8.32 1.70
N ASN A 68 8.80 -7.13 1.14
CA ASN A 68 9.82 -6.10 1.32
C ASN A 68 9.18 -4.86 1.92
N THR A 69 9.83 -4.27 2.91
CA THR A 69 9.43 -2.99 3.48
C THR A 69 10.67 -2.13 3.61
N SER A 70 10.66 -0.96 3.00
CA SER A 70 11.81 -0.07 2.95
C SER A 70 11.42 1.38 3.16
N THR A 71 12.28 2.11 3.87
CA THR A 71 12.10 3.55 4.10
C THR A 71 13.36 4.29 3.69
N GLN A 72 13.23 5.33 2.88
CA GLN A 72 14.29 6.26 2.52
C GLN A 72 13.92 7.64 3.07
N VAL A 73 14.78 8.22 3.93
CA VAL A 73 14.53 9.54 4.54
C VAL A 73 15.65 10.49 4.19
N TYR A 74 15.29 11.68 3.71
CA TYR A 74 16.19 12.81 3.53
C TYR A 74 15.74 13.97 4.43
N THR A 75 16.71 14.65 5.04
CA THR A 75 16.50 15.91 5.75
C THR A 75 17.56 16.92 5.33
N GLY A 76 17.18 18.12 4.92
CA GLY A 76 18.15 19.14 4.49
C GLY A 76 17.57 20.31 3.71
N SER A 77 18.42 21.22 3.22
CA SER A 77 17.98 22.47 2.58
C SER A 77 17.78 22.37 1.07
N GLY A 78 18.31 21.33 0.44
CA GLY A 78 18.44 21.25 -1.02
C GLY A 78 17.30 20.52 -1.73
N THR A 79 17.41 20.50 -3.05
CA THR A 79 16.66 19.57 -3.90
C THR A 79 17.13 18.14 -3.63
N VAL A 80 16.19 17.20 -3.58
CA VAL A 80 16.49 15.79 -3.37
C VAL A 80 15.88 14.96 -4.50
N GLN A 81 16.64 13.95 -4.90
CA GLN A 81 16.18 12.85 -5.74
C GLN A 81 16.35 11.54 -4.96
N GLN A 82 15.27 10.78 -4.82
CA GLN A 82 15.24 9.47 -4.20
C GLN A 82 14.78 8.46 -5.24
N ASP A 83 15.64 7.49 -5.52
CA ASP A 83 15.34 6.40 -6.44
C ASP A 83 15.39 5.08 -5.66
N ARG A 84 14.36 4.26 -5.84
CA ARG A 84 14.33 2.91 -5.29
C ARG A 84 14.01 1.91 -6.39
N ASN A 85 14.78 0.83 -6.43
CA ASN A 85 14.52 -0.32 -7.29
C ASN A 85 14.40 -1.57 -6.40
N SER A 86 13.31 -2.32 -6.56
CA SER A 86 13.03 -3.54 -5.82
C SER A 86 12.66 -4.66 -6.79
N SER A 87 13.07 -5.87 -6.48
CA SER A 87 12.80 -7.04 -7.32
C SER A 87 12.40 -8.21 -6.43
N HIS A 88 11.24 -8.76 -6.72
CA HIS A 88 10.67 -9.92 -6.05
C HIS A 88 10.68 -11.11 -6.99
N PHE A 89 11.04 -12.25 -6.43
CA PHE A 89 11.04 -13.52 -7.14
C PHE A 89 10.50 -14.62 -6.22
N VAL A 90 9.42 -15.28 -6.64
CA VAL A 90 8.80 -16.40 -5.90
C VAL A 90 8.64 -17.62 -6.80
N GLY A 91 8.96 -18.80 -6.29
CA GLY A 91 8.90 -20.03 -7.06
C GLY A 91 9.59 -21.21 -6.39
N GLY A 92 9.71 -22.33 -7.11
CA GLY A 92 10.49 -23.49 -6.67
C GLY A 92 9.79 -24.43 -5.69
N SER A 93 8.48 -24.25 -5.49
CA SER A 93 7.66 -25.15 -4.68
C SER A 93 7.11 -26.31 -5.49
N GLN A 94 6.84 -27.43 -4.83
CA GLN A 94 6.09 -28.53 -5.44
C GLN A 94 4.64 -28.09 -5.71
N PRO A 95 4.05 -28.51 -6.85
CA PRO A 95 2.65 -28.23 -7.13
C PRO A 95 1.74 -28.85 -6.07
N PHE A 96 0.60 -28.22 -5.82
CA PHE A 96 -0.36 -28.72 -4.84
C PHE A 96 -0.79 -30.15 -5.21
N PRO A 97 -0.90 -31.08 -4.24
CA PRO A 97 -1.56 -32.36 -4.49
C PRO A 97 -2.94 -32.07 -5.08
N TYR A 98 -3.34 -32.79 -6.12
CA TYR A 98 -4.56 -32.58 -6.93
C TYR A 98 -4.47 -31.54 -8.07
N GLY A 99 -3.31 -30.90 -8.31
CA GLY A 99 -3.08 -30.10 -9.52
C GLY A 99 -3.88 -28.80 -9.60
N VAL A 100 -4.33 -28.29 -8.46
CA VAL A 100 -5.02 -26.99 -8.37
C VAL A 100 -3.97 -25.89 -8.30
N THR A 101 -3.97 -25.00 -9.30
CA THR A 101 -3.15 -23.80 -9.31
C THR A 101 -4.03 -22.60 -8.99
N GLY A 102 -3.81 -21.97 -7.84
CA GLY A 102 -4.39 -20.67 -7.50
C GLY A 102 -3.56 -19.50 -8.06
N PRO A 103 -4.08 -18.26 -7.98
CA PRO A 103 -3.42 -17.09 -8.54
C PRO A 103 -2.14 -16.72 -7.77
N VAL A 104 -1.23 -16.02 -8.47
CA VAL A 104 -0.17 -15.25 -7.85
C VAL A 104 -0.71 -13.85 -7.56
N VAL A 105 -0.51 -13.36 -6.33
CA VAL A 105 -0.90 -12.01 -5.93
C VAL A 105 0.35 -11.17 -5.70
N GLY A 106 0.43 -10.03 -6.38
CA GLY A 106 1.47 -9.02 -6.20
C GLY A 106 0.86 -7.71 -5.72
N THR A 107 1.37 -7.13 -4.64
CA THR A 107 0.92 -5.85 -4.08
C THR A 107 2.08 -4.90 -3.94
N GLN A 108 2.04 -3.78 -4.66
CA GLN A 108 3.01 -2.70 -4.55
C GLN A 108 2.35 -1.49 -3.87
N ILE A 109 2.99 -1.00 -2.81
CA ILE A 109 2.60 0.21 -2.10
C ILE A 109 3.78 1.18 -2.14
N THR A 110 3.55 2.37 -2.70
CA THR A 110 4.53 3.46 -2.73
C THR A 110 3.95 4.67 -2.04
N VAL A 111 4.63 5.15 -1.01
CA VAL A 111 4.24 6.33 -0.23
C VAL A 111 5.34 7.39 -0.36
N PRO A 112 5.23 8.31 -1.34
CA PRO A 112 6.06 9.49 -1.41
C PRO A 112 5.52 10.55 -0.44
N VAL A 113 6.43 11.13 0.35
CA VAL A 113 6.13 12.21 1.31
C VAL A 113 7.17 13.30 1.10
N ASP A 114 6.68 14.52 0.87
CA ASP A 114 7.49 15.71 0.71
C ASP A 114 6.99 16.79 1.66
N ILE A 115 7.84 17.17 2.61
CA ILE A 115 7.52 18.08 3.71
C ILE A 115 8.42 19.30 3.59
N TYR A 116 7.80 20.46 3.40
CA TYR A 116 8.51 21.73 3.55
C TYR A 116 8.82 21.99 5.02
N SER A 117 10.09 22.25 5.34
CA SER A 117 10.58 22.60 6.66
C SER A 117 11.27 23.97 6.60
N PRO A 118 10.66 25.03 7.14
CA PRO A 118 11.27 26.36 7.20
C PRO A 118 12.62 26.38 7.94
N ALA A 119 12.81 25.45 8.89
CA ALA A 119 14.07 25.27 9.62
C ALA A 119 15.25 24.85 8.72
N HIS A 120 14.98 24.43 7.49
CA HIS A 120 15.99 24.09 6.50
C HIS A 120 16.02 25.07 5.32
N ASP A 121 15.20 26.12 5.33
CA ASP A 121 15.13 27.14 4.27
C ASP A 121 15.99 28.35 4.68
N SER A 122 17.13 28.52 4.02
CA SER A 122 18.06 29.61 4.34
C SER A 122 17.46 31.00 4.07
N THR A 123 16.55 31.13 3.12
CA THR A 123 15.88 32.41 2.82
C THR A 123 14.90 32.74 3.94
N PHE A 124 14.12 31.76 4.38
CA PHE A 124 13.23 31.90 5.52
C PHE A 124 14.00 32.26 6.79
N MET A 125 15.07 31.54 7.09
CA MET A 125 15.88 31.76 8.30
C MET A 125 16.51 33.15 8.31
N ASN A 126 17.06 33.61 7.19
CA ASN A 126 17.67 34.94 7.07
C ASN A 126 16.66 36.08 7.29
N HIS A 127 15.43 35.95 6.79
CA HIS A 127 14.39 36.97 6.97
C HIS A 127 13.72 36.95 8.35
N THR A 128 13.75 35.82 9.05
CA THR A 128 12.99 35.65 10.31
C THR A 128 13.87 35.79 11.56
N MET A 129 15.13 35.35 11.51
CA MET A 129 16.01 35.31 12.67
C MET A 129 17.15 36.34 12.64
N GLY A 130 17.29 37.10 11.53
CA GLY A 130 18.45 37.97 11.30
C GLY A 130 19.71 37.15 10.99
N SER A 131 20.66 37.75 10.26
CA SER A 131 21.86 37.10 9.68
C SER A 131 22.90 36.56 10.68
N GLY A 132 22.51 36.20 11.91
CA GLY A 132 23.41 35.89 13.03
C GLY A 132 23.33 34.48 13.62
N VAL A 133 22.40 33.62 13.17
CA VAL A 133 22.29 32.23 13.65
C VAL A 133 22.73 31.25 12.56
N SER A 134 24.05 31.01 12.52
CA SER A 134 24.62 29.82 11.86
C SER A 134 24.61 28.66 12.85
N PHE A 135 24.04 27.52 12.44
CA PHE A 135 24.21 26.22 13.08
C PHE A 135 25.20 25.39 12.27
#